data_AF-A0A2V9RFC5-F1
#
_entry.id   AF-A0A2V9RFC5-F1
#
_cell.length_a   1.000
_cell.length_b   1.000
_cell.length_c   1.000
_cell.angle_alpha   90.00
_cell.angle_beta   90.00
_cell.angle_gamma   90.00
#
_symmetry.space_group_name_H-M   'P 1'
#
loop_
_entity.id
_entity.type
_entity.pdbx_description
1 polymer ?
#
loop_
_entity_poly.entity_id
_entity_poly.type
_entity_poly.pdbx_seq_one_letter_code
_entity_poly.pdbx_strand_id
1 'polypeptide(L)' 'MTNRPAVSSTIIGATKLQQLQDNLASLDFAIPAELEKRLNDISAPDVHYPYNFFTGEFTRMVSSGTTVVRTAARAA' A
#
# COMPACT_ATOMS: atom_id res chain seq x y z
N MET A 1 3.75 -0.95 -8.76
CA MET A 1 3.84 0.26 -7.90
C MET A 1 2.87 1.35 -8.35
N THR A 2 2.69 1.59 -9.66
CA THR A 2 1.72 2.55 -10.23
C THR A 2 0.30 2.45 -9.68
N ASN A 3 -0.18 1.25 -9.31
CA ASN A 3 -1.54 1.06 -8.75
C ASN A 3 -1.62 1.19 -7.22
N ARG A 4 -0.65 1.86 -6.57
CA ARG A 4 -0.65 2.05 -5.12
C ARG A 4 -1.32 3.39 -4.76
N PRO A 5 -1.98 3.48 -3.58
CA PRO A 5 -2.46 4.76 -3.08
C PRO A 5 -1.36 5.81 -3.02
N ALA A 6 -1.70 7.06 -3.33
CA ALA A 6 -0.80 8.22 -3.34
C ALA A 6 0.36 8.19 -4.37
N VAL A 7 0.41 7.23 -5.29
CA VAL A 7 1.35 7.23 -6.42
C VAL A 7 0.63 7.78 -7.66
N SER A 8 1.05 8.95 -8.16
CA SER A 8 0.46 9.57 -9.35
C SER A 8 1.20 9.25 -10.65
N SER A 9 2.52 9.09 -10.58
CA SER A 9 3.38 8.75 -11.71
C SER A 9 4.61 8.00 -11.22
N THR A 10 5.15 7.12 -12.06
CA THR A 10 6.39 6.38 -11.79
C THR A 10 7.44 6.78 -12.81
N ILE A 11 8.60 7.25 -12.33
CA ILE A 11 9.75 7.57 -13.18
C ILE A 11 10.51 6.28 -13.47
N ILE A 12 10.73 5.99 -14.74
CA ILE A 12 11.42 4.76 -15.18
C ILE A 12 12.53 5.14 -16.16
N GLY A 13 13.72 4.57 -16.00
CA GLY A 13 14.85 4.74 -16.92
C GLY A 13 14.88 3.67 -18.00
N ALA A 14 15.27 4.05 -19.22
CA ALA A 14 15.53 3.12 -20.32
C ALA A 14 16.74 3.64 -21.12
N THR A 15 17.79 2.82 -21.24
CA THR A 15 18.97 3.14 -22.07
C THR A 15 18.92 2.44 -23.43
N LYS A 16 17.97 1.51 -23.61
CA LYS A 16 17.71 0.78 -24.84
C LYS A 16 16.22 0.90 -25.21
N LEU A 17 15.92 0.91 -26.51
CA LEU A 17 14.55 1.01 -27.01
C LEU A 17 13.63 -0.09 -26.46
N GLN A 18 14.13 -1.33 -26.39
CA GLN A 18 13.33 -2.45 -25.91
C GLN A 18 12.90 -2.29 -24.44
N GLN A 19 13.74 -1.70 -23.59
CA GLN A 19 13.35 -1.43 -22.20
C GLN A 19 12.18 -0.44 -22.12
N LEU A 20 12.16 0.57 -22.99
CA LEU A 20 11.04 1.51 -23.06
C LEU A 20 9.76 0.78 -23.50
N GLN A 21 9.85 -0.09 -24.51
CA GLN A 21 8.71 -0.88 -24.98
C GLN A 21 8.17 -1.80 -23.89
N ASP A 22 9.05 -2.52 -23.18
CA ASP A 22 8.66 -3.42 -22.09
C ASP A 22 8.04 -2.63 -20.90
N ASN A 23 8.60 -1.46 -20.57
CA ASN A 23 8.04 -0.59 -19.54
C ASN A 23 6.63 -0.12 -19.90
N LEU A 24 6.39 0.26 -21.16
CA LEU A 24 5.07 0.69 -21.63
C LEU A 24 4.07 -0.48 -21.65
N ALA A 25 4.50 -1.67 -22.07
CA ALA A 25 3.67 -2.88 -22.07
C ALA A 25 3.18 -3.29 -20.66
N SER A 26 3.84 -2.81 -19.59
CA SER A 26 3.38 -3.03 -18.22
C SER A 26 2.02 -2.40 -17.90
N LEU A 27 1.56 -1.46 -18.73
CA LEU A 27 0.24 -0.83 -18.60
C LEU A 27 -0.90 -1.68 -19.16
N ASP A 28 -0.57 -2.68 -20.00
CA ASP A 28 -1.57 -3.49 -20.72
C ASP A 28 -2.14 -4.64 -19.88
N PHE A 29 -1.64 -4.84 -18.65
CA PHE A 29 -2.15 -5.87 -17.75
C PHE A 29 -2.25 -5.39 -16.31
N ALA A 30 -3.13 -6.06 -15.55
CA ALA A 30 -3.23 -5.90 -14.11
C ALA A 30 -2.67 -7.15 -13.42
N ILE A 31 -2.06 -6.96 -12.26
CA ILE A 31 -1.63 -8.06 -11.40
C ILE A 31 -2.89 -8.64 -10.74
N PRO A 32 -3.17 -9.95 -10.86
CA PRO A 32 -4.27 -10.58 -10.15
C PRO A 32 -4.15 -10.41 -8.62
N ALA A 33 -5.27 -10.26 -7.93
CA ALA A 33 -5.31 -9.98 -6.49
C ALA A 33 -4.51 -10.99 -5.64
N GLU A 34 -4.50 -12.27 -6.04
CA GLU A 34 -3.72 -13.31 -5.36
C GLU A 34 -2.20 -13.05 -5.46
N LEU A 35 -1.71 -12.73 -6.66
CA LEU A 35 -0.29 -12.44 -6.89
C LEU A 35 0.11 -11.12 -6.23
N GLU A 36 -0.78 -10.14 -6.26
CA GLU A 36 -0.58 -8.87 -5.57
C GLU A 36 -0.48 -9.06 -4.05
N LYS A 37 -1.33 -9.91 -3.46
CA LYS A 37 -1.24 -10.27 -2.05
C LYS A 37 0.10 -10.93 -1.74
N ARG A 38 0.51 -11.91 -2.55
CA ARG A 38 1.81 -12.59 -2.37
C ARG A 38 2.98 -11.61 -2.41
N LEU A 39 2.96 -10.65 -3.33
CA LEU A 39 3.98 -9.59 -3.40
C LEU A 39 3.97 -8.73 -2.14
N ASN A 40 2.79 -8.28 -1.68
CA ASN A 40 2.67 -7.46 -0.48
C ASN A 40 3.17 -8.20 0.77
N ASP A 41 2.84 -9.49 0.91
CA ASP A 41 3.23 -10.29 2.08
C ASP A 41 4.76 -10.44 2.18
N ILE A 42 5.45 -10.70 1.05
CA ILE A 42 6.92 -10.89 1.05
C ILE A 42 7.69 -9.57 1.13
N SER A 43 7.09 -8.46 0.68
CA SER A 43 7.74 -7.14 0.69
C SER A 43 7.33 -6.27 1.87
N ALA A 44 6.49 -6.77 2.78
CA ALA A 44 6.01 -6.00 3.91
C ALA A 44 7.20 -5.57 4.79
N PRO A 45 7.36 -4.26 5.07
CA PRO A 45 8.39 -3.80 5.99
C PRO A 45 8.04 -4.23 7.42
N ASP A 46 9.08 -4.43 8.24
CA ASP A 46 8.89 -4.64 9.67
C ASP A 46 8.24 -3.40 10.31
N VAL A 47 7.32 -3.64 11.25
CA VAL A 47 6.62 -2.56 11.95
C VAL A 47 7.49 -2.09 13.12
N HIS A 48 8.08 -0.91 12.97
CA HIS A 48 8.93 -0.29 14.00
C HIS A 48 8.22 0.83 14.74
N TYR A 49 8.81 1.28 15.84
CA TYR A 49 8.38 2.49 16.55
C TYR A 49 8.44 3.72 15.62
N PRO A 50 7.45 4.63 15.63
CA PRO A 50 6.21 4.62 16.44
C PRO A 50 5.03 3.88 15.77
N TYR A 51 5.21 3.29 14.58
CA TYR A 51 4.12 2.65 13.84
C TYR A 51 3.55 1.41 14.52
N ASN A 52 4.32 0.79 15.43
CA ASN A 52 3.83 -0.28 16.30
C ASN A 52 2.63 0.15 17.17
N PHE A 53 2.45 1.43 17.49
CA PHE A 53 1.27 1.91 18.21
C PHE A 53 -0.05 1.68 17.45
N PHE A 54 0.01 1.56 16.13
CA PHE A 54 -1.15 1.30 15.27
C PHE A 54 -1.41 -0.20 15.05
N THR A 55 -0.69 -1.07 15.78
CA THR A 55 -0.94 -2.52 15.78
C THR A 55 -1.89 -2.90 16.93
N GLY A 56 -2.65 -3.98 16.75
CA GLY A 56 -3.83 -4.27 17.58
C GLY A 56 -3.61 -4.42 19.09
N GLU A 57 -2.41 -4.80 19.55
CA GLU A 57 -2.10 -4.86 20.98
C GLU A 57 -1.84 -3.46 21.55
N PHE A 58 -0.93 -2.70 20.93
CA PHE A 58 -0.58 -1.36 21.38
C PHE A 58 -1.73 -0.36 21.21
N THR A 59 -2.51 -0.46 20.12
CA THR A 59 -3.68 0.42 19.92
C THR A 59 -4.70 0.26 21.06
N ARG A 60 -4.91 -0.97 21.56
CA ARG A 60 -5.79 -1.24 22.70
C ARG A 60 -5.23 -0.64 24.00
N MET A 61 -3.94 -0.77 24.23
CA MET A 61 -3.27 -0.19 25.41
C MET A 61 -3.38 1.35 25.42
N VAL A 62 -3.08 2.00 24.30
CA VAL A 62 -3.16 3.46 24.17
C VAL A 62 -4.60 3.97 24.30
N SER A 63 -5.58 3.23 23.79
CA SER A 63 -7.00 3.62 23.87
C SER A 63 -7.66 3.25 25.20
N SER A 64 -6.89 2.79 26.20
CA SER A 64 -7.38 2.31 27.51
C SER A 64 -8.50 1.27 27.38
N GLY A 65 -8.42 0.38 26.39
CA GLY A 65 -9.45 -0.64 26.12
C GLY A 65 -10.76 -0.10 25.52
N THR A 66 -10.86 1.20 25.25
CA THR A 66 -12.03 1.80 24.61
C THR A 66 -12.00 1.53 23.10
N THR A 67 -13.14 1.09 22.55
CA THR A 67 -13.29 0.92 21.10
C THR A 67 -13.63 2.27 20.48
N VAL A 68 -12.70 2.83 19.70
CA VAL A 68 -12.94 4.07 18.94
C VAL A 68 -13.68 3.70 17.65
N VAL A 69 -14.93 4.13 17.53
CA VAL A 69 -15.73 3.97 16.31
C VAL A 69 -15.78 5.30 15.57
N ARG A 70 -15.58 5.27 14.25
CA ARG A 70 -15.82 6.44 13.40
C ARG A 70 -17.33 6.62 13.27
N THR A 71 -17.87 7.67 13.87
CA THR A 71 -19.26 8.08 13.65
C THR A 71 -19.38 8.64 12.24
N ALA A 72 -20.39 8.20 11.48
CA ALA A 72 -20.66 8.77 10.16
C ALA A 72 -20.94 10.28 10.30
N ALA A 73 -20.34 11.09 9.44
CA ALA A 73 -20.62 12.52 9.39
C ALA A 73 -22.12 12.72 9.17
N ARG A 74 -22.77 13.46 10.08
CA ARG A 74 -24.19 13.80 9.97
C ARG A 74 -24.35 14.70 8.74
N ALA A 75 -25.00 14.19 7.70
CA ALA A 75 -25.40 14.99 6.55
C ALA A 75 -26.28 16.15 7.04
N ALA A 76 -25.90 17.37 6.67
CA ALA A 76 -26.69 18.59 6.80
C ALA A 76 -27.14 19.00 5.39
#